data_AF-A0A8T5UIW8-F1
#
_entry.id   AF-A0A8T5UIW8-F1
#
_cell.length_a   1.000
_cell.length_b   1.000
_cell.length_c   1.000
_cell.angle_alpha   90.00
_cell.angle_beta   90.00
_cell.angle_gamma   90.00
#
_symmetry.space_group_name_H-M   'P 1'
#
loop_
_entity.id
_entity.type
_entity.pdbx_description
1 polymer ?
#
loop_
_entity_poly.entity_id
_entity_poly.type
_entity_poly.pdbx_seq_one_letter_code
_entity_poly.pdbx_strand_id
1 'polypeptide(L)'
;MKTKNIKDYVAFGRDINYLRLVEPGFYYHKENFVKDSFERFIENIDELNLEVTSKINWFKELKKYKERLDKTNNDYKLREEDVNEIFPLMDKLNRVINAELEGRIVYVITEKRIKVEKLLDEIKDLFALNIFIELPDLPRFDFKEGGKCIAFERATAGAFHILRGLEGIVRWFFDKFTSSSGCTDNWGNILINLRNISVPPPSEILDQLDAIRVNYRNPTAHPELIYTIDDVQDLLSECIAVVNRIVNHLKDKNLI
;
A
#
# COMPACT_ATOMS: atom_id res chain seq x y z
N MET A 1 -1.41 2.47 5.75
CA MET A 1 -1.12 3.69 4.97
C MET A 1 -2.39 4.10 4.23
N LYS A 2 -2.64 5.39 4.04
CA LYS A 2 -3.72 5.86 3.18
C LYS A 2 -3.10 6.33 1.86
N THR A 3 -3.63 5.87 0.73
CA THR A 3 -3.24 6.33 -0.60
C THR A 3 -4.12 7.51 -0.97
N LYS A 4 -3.54 8.58 -1.53
CA LYS A 4 -4.27 9.75 -2.05
C LYS A 4 -3.70 10.12 -3.42
N ASN A 5 -4.57 10.53 -4.35
CA ASN A 5 -4.12 10.88 -5.69
C ASN A 5 -3.42 12.25 -5.65
N ILE A 6 -2.34 12.43 -6.42
CA ILE A 6 -1.67 13.73 -6.55
C ILE A 6 -2.66 14.81 -7.03
N LYS A 7 -3.63 14.44 -7.89
CA LYS A 7 -4.68 15.35 -8.35
C LYS A 7 -5.50 15.94 -7.20
N ASP A 8 -5.67 15.24 -6.10
CA ASP A 8 -6.48 15.72 -4.98
C ASP A 8 -5.77 16.88 -4.26
N TYR A 9 -4.43 16.84 -4.16
CA TYR A 9 -3.63 17.95 -3.64
C TYR A 9 -3.70 19.17 -4.57
N VAL A 10 -3.67 18.94 -5.89
CA VAL A 10 -3.85 20.02 -6.88
C VAL A 10 -5.25 20.63 -6.78
N ALA A 11 -6.28 19.80 -6.65
CA ALA A 11 -7.66 20.24 -6.48
C ALA A 11 -7.84 21.06 -5.20
N PHE A 12 -7.22 20.66 -4.09
CA PHE A 12 -7.23 21.43 -2.85
C PHE A 12 -6.61 22.83 -3.02
N GLY A 13 -5.44 22.92 -3.66
CA GLY A 13 -4.81 24.22 -3.97
C GLY A 13 -5.66 25.08 -4.91
N ARG A 14 -6.37 24.47 -5.88
CA ARG A 14 -7.33 25.16 -6.73
C ARG A 14 -8.49 25.73 -5.91
N ASP A 15 -9.07 24.96 -5.00
CA ASP A 15 -10.22 25.41 -4.20
C ASP A 15 -9.83 26.55 -3.25
N ILE A 16 -8.62 26.54 -2.67
CA ILE A 16 -8.07 27.67 -1.91
C ILE A 16 -8.01 28.94 -2.77
N ASN A 17 -7.44 28.85 -3.97
CA ASN A 17 -7.29 30.01 -4.85
C ASN A 17 -8.63 30.49 -5.41
N TYR A 18 -9.51 29.57 -5.78
CA TYR A 18 -10.84 29.91 -6.30
C TYR A 18 -11.64 30.70 -5.27
N LEU A 19 -11.69 30.25 -4.01
CA LEU A 19 -12.39 30.97 -2.94
C LEU A 19 -11.76 32.33 -2.60
N ARG A 20 -10.47 32.55 -2.90
CA ARG A 20 -9.82 33.88 -2.78
C ARG A 20 -10.11 34.81 -3.97
N LEU A 21 -10.58 34.27 -5.09
CA LEU A 21 -10.80 35.00 -6.33
C LEU A 21 -12.28 35.11 -6.70
N VAL A 22 -13.19 34.73 -5.80
CA VAL A 22 -14.62 34.94 -6.01
C VAL A 22 -14.94 36.42 -6.10
N GLU A 23 -15.78 36.79 -7.07
CA GLU A 23 -16.19 38.18 -7.30
C GLU A 23 -17.71 38.34 -7.07
N PRO A 24 -18.18 39.58 -6.83
CA PRO A 24 -19.60 39.86 -6.77
C PRO A 24 -20.30 39.41 -8.07
N GLY A 25 -21.49 38.83 -7.93
CA GLY A 25 -22.27 38.31 -9.06
C GLY A 25 -22.06 36.82 -9.37
N PHE A 26 -21.08 36.16 -8.75
CA PHE A 26 -20.88 34.71 -8.87
C PHE A 26 -22.04 33.96 -8.23
N TYR A 27 -22.51 32.88 -8.87
CA TYR A 27 -23.56 32.02 -8.31
C TYR A 27 -23.03 31.18 -7.16
N TYR A 28 -23.76 31.11 -6.05
CA TYR A 28 -23.35 30.29 -4.91
C TYR A 28 -23.72 28.82 -5.07
N HIS A 29 -24.98 28.50 -5.38
CA HIS A 29 -25.52 27.12 -5.41
C HIS A 29 -25.43 26.40 -6.74
N LYS A 30 -24.94 27.03 -7.82
CA LYS A 30 -24.78 26.34 -9.10
C LYS A 30 -23.70 25.27 -9.00
N GLU A 31 -23.91 24.17 -9.70
CA GLU A 31 -22.98 23.03 -9.72
C GLU A 31 -21.58 23.46 -10.19
N ASN A 32 -20.55 23.03 -9.49
CA ASN A 32 -19.14 23.36 -9.64
C ASN A 32 -18.77 24.83 -9.38
N PHE A 33 -19.60 25.59 -8.65
CA PHE A 33 -19.30 26.97 -8.23
C PHE A 33 -18.78 27.05 -6.78
N VAL A 34 -19.25 28.05 -6.03
CA VAL A 34 -18.69 28.50 -4.76
C VAL A 34 -18.99 27.51 -3.64
N LYS A 35 -20.23 27.01 -3.56
CA LYS A 35 -20.63 26.02 -2.56
C LYS A 35 -19.77 24.75 -2.62
N ASP A 36 -19.65 24.16 -3.80
CA ASP A 36 -18.88 22.92 -3.97
C ASP A 36 -17.39 23.14 -3.64
N SER A 37 -16.86 24.33 -3.91
CA SER A 37 -15.48 24.68 -3.55
C SER A 37 -15.30 24.84 -2.04
N PHE A 38 -16.30 25.37 -1.32
CA PHE A 38 -16.31 25.37 0.15
C PHE A 38 -16.33 23.96 0.72
N GLU A 39 -17.19 23.09 0.17
CA GLU A 39 -17.36 21.71 0.65
C GLU A 39 -16.06 20.92 0.46
N ARG A 40 -15.51 20.92 -0.75
CA ARG A 40 -14.22 20.27 -1.01
C ARG A 40 -13.06 20.88 -0.22
N PHE A 41 -13.05 22.20 -0.01
CA PHE A 41 -12.02 22.83 0.83
C PHE A 41 -12.10 22.31 2.27
N ILE A 42 -13.29 22.30 2.87
CA ILE A 42 -13.51 21.83 4.24
C ILE A 42 -13.17 20.35 4.37
N GLU A 43 -13.66 19.52 3.45
CA GLU A 43 -13.37 18.08 3.42
C GLU A 43 -11.85 17.83 3.34
N ASN A 44 -11.14 18.57 2.49
CA ASN A 44 -9.69 18.42 2.36
C ASN A 44 -8.93 18.82 3.63
N ILE A 45 -9.39 19.80 4.42
CA ILE A 45 -8.79 20.12 5.73
C ILE A 45 -8.82 18.88 6.64
N ASP A 46 -9.96 18.20 6.68
CA ASP A 46 -10.15 17.02 7.53
C ASP A 46 -9.40 15.79 6.97
N GLU A 47 -9.46 15.55 5.67
CA GLU A 47 -8.78 14.42 5.02
C GLU A 47 -7.26 14.52 5.06
N LEU A 48 -6.72 15.73 4.89
CA LEU A 48 -5.29 15.99 5.03
C LEU A 48 -4.88 16.04 6.50
N ASN A 49 -5.81 15.88 7.45
CA ASN A 49 -5.57 15.97 8.89
C ASN A 49 -4.82 17.28 9.27
N LEU A 50 -5.23 18.41 8.71
CA LEU A 50 -4.63 19.73 9.00
C LEU A 50 -5.11 20.22 10.38
N GLU A 51 -4.49 19.68 11.43
CA GLU A 51 -4.87 19.89 12.83
C GLU A 51 -4.79 21.35 13.28
N VAL A 52 -3.80 22.10 12.82
CA VAL A 52 -3.68 23.52 13.21
C VAL A 52 -4.79 24.29 12.52
N THR A 53 -4.92 24.12 11.20
CA THR A 53 -5.93 24.79 10.38
C THR A 53 -7.36 24.48 10.85
N SER A 54 -7.66 23.23 11.20
CA SER A 54 -8.99 22.81 11.66
C SER A 54 -9.39 23.42 13.02
N LYS A 55 -8.43 23.79 13.87
CA LYS A 55 -8.69 24.30 15.23
C LYS A 55 -8.75 25.82 15.32
N ILE A 56 -8.17 26.55 14.37
CA ILE A 56 -8.15 28.02 14.39
C ILE A 56 -9.54 28.64 14.21
N ASN A 57 -9.72 29.82 14.79
CA ASN A 57 -11.01 30.50 14.81
C ASN A 57 -11.49 30.87 13.39
N TRP A 58 -10.60 31.24 12.47
CA TRP A 58 -10.96 31.61 11.10
C TRP A 58 -11.59 30.46 10.32
N PHE A 59 -11.22 29.21 10.59
CA PHE A 59 -11.86 28.06 9.95
C PHE A 59 -13.29 27.85 10.47
N LYS A 60 -13.52 28.08 11.77
CA LYS A 60 -14.87 28.06 12.36
C LYS A 60 -15.73 29.19 11.82
N GLU A 61 -15.17 30.37 11.65
CA GLU A 61 -15.84 31.52 11.02
C GLU A 61 -16.21 31.21 9.56
N LEU A 62 -15.30 30.60 8.80
CA LEU A 62 -15.57 30.16 7.43
C LEU A 62 -16.73 29.15 7.37
N LYS A 63 -16.77 28.16 8.26
CA LYS A 63 -17.87 27.18 8.36
C LYS A 63 -19.21 27.87 8.65
N LYS A 64 -19.25 28.76 9.63
CA LYS A 64 -20.46 29.55 9.95
C LYS A 64 -20.92 30.41 8.78
N TYR A 65 -19.96 30.99 8.05
CA TYR A 65 -20.22 31.80 6.88
C TYR A 65 -20.83 30.96 5.75
N LYS A 66 -20.28 29.77 5.48
CA LYS A 66 -20.88 28.79 4.55
C LYS A 66 -22.31 28.42 4.96
N GLU A 67 -22.54 28.09 6.23
CA GLU A 67 -23.88 27.76 6.74
C GLU A 67 -24.90 28.89 6.56
N ARG A 68 -24.46 30.15 6.59
CA ARG A 68 -25.30 31.31 6.28
C ARG A 68 -25.65 31.34 4.78
N LEU A 69 -24.66 31.16 3.91
CA LEU A 69 -24.90 31.14 2.45
C LEU A 69 -25.74 29.93 2.01
N ASP A 70 -25.60 28.78 2.67
CA ASP A 70 -26.41 27.58 2.41
C ASP A 70 -27.92 27.80 2.61
N LYS A 71 -28.32 28.82 3.38
CA LYS A 71 -29.72 29.19 3.62
C LYS A 71 -30.29 30.16 2.60
N THR A 72 -29.49 30.63 1.65
CA THR A 72 -29.95 31.51 0.56
C THR A 72 -30.68 30.72 -0.51
N ASN A 73 -31.35 31.40 -1.44
CA ASN A 73 -32.07 30.76 -2.55
C ASN A 73 -31.11 30.20 -3.62
N ASN A 74 -31.55 29.22 -4.41
CA ASN A 74 -30.71 28.56 -5.42
C ASN A 74 -30.07 29.52 -6.45
N ASP A 75 -30.74 30.61 -6.80
CA ASP A 75 -30.22 31.61 -7.75
C ASP A 75 -29.39 32.72 -7.09
N TYR A 76 -29.04 32.56 -5.81
CA TYR A 76 -28.26 33.55 -5.07
C TYR A 76 -26.92 33.83 -5.76
N LYS A 77 -26.64 35.13 -5.91
CA LYS A 77 -25.36 35.65 -6.37
C LYS A 77 -24.65 36.33 -5.22
N LEU A 78 -23.35 36.09 -5.09
CA LEU A 78 -22.53 36.73 -4.08
C LEU A 78 -22.62 38.26 -4.19
N ARG A 79 -22.80 38.92 -3.05
CA ARG A 79 -22.79 40.38 -2.91
C ARG A 79 -21.37 40.85 -2.56
N GLU A 80 -21.12 42.16 -2.64
CA GLU A 80 -19.83 42.72 -2.22
C GLU A 80 -19.50 42.39 -0.76
N GLU A 81 -20.51 42.45 0.13
CA GLU A 81 -20.39 42.04 1.53
C GLU A 81 -19.87 40.61 1.67
N ASP A 82 -20.33 39.71 0.80
CA ASP A 82 -19.94 38.30 0.85
C ASP A 82 -18.46 38.12 0.52
N VAL A 83 -18.02 38.74 -0.58
CA VAL A 83 -16.63 38.68 -1.02
C VAL A 83 -15.70 39.32 0.01
N ASN A 84 -16.11 40.45 0.59
CA ASN A 84 -15.36 41.16 1.64
C ASN A 84 -15.25 40.37 2.95
N GLU A 85 -16.10 39.37 3.19
CA GLU A 85 -15.98 38.43 4.31
C GLU A 85 -15.16 37.18 3.93
N ILE A 86 -15.38 36.60 2.75
CA ILE A 86 -14.69 35.37 2.31
C ILE A 86 -13.19 35.63 2.12
N PHE A 87 -12.82 36.69 1.40
CA PHE A 87 -11.44 36.93 1.02
C PHE A 87 -10.48 37.05 2.21
N PRO A 88 -10.75 37.87 3.25
CA PRO A 88 -9.85 37.98 4.40
C PRO A 88 -9.73 36.69 5.20
N LEU A 89 -10.82 35.90 5.29
CA LEU A 89 -10.79 34.59 5.96
C LEU A 89 -9.90 33.62 5.19
N MET A 90 -10.09 33.51 3.87
CA MET A 90 -9.31 32.63 3.02
C MET A 90 -7.84 33.04 2.93
N ASP A 91 -7.51 34.34 2.91
CA ASP A 91 -6.12 34.81 2.91
C ASP A 91 -5.40 34.42 4.21
N LYS A 92 -6.06 34.60 5.35
CA LYS A 92 -5.52 34.20 6.66
C LYS A 92 -5.37 32.67 6.77
N LEU A 93 -6.39 31.92 6.33
CA LEU A 93 -6.34 30.45 6.30
C LEU A 93 -5.21 29.95 5.40
N ASN A 94 -5.03 30.52 4.22
CA ASN A 94 -3.96 30.16 3.30
C ASN A 94 -2.57 30.30 3.94
N ARG A 95 -2.33 31.35 4.74
CA ARG A 95 -1.05 31.51 5.46
C ARG A 95 -0.81 30.38 6.47
N VAL A 96 -1.84 30.01 7.23
CA VAL A 96 -1.75 28.94 8.23
C VAL A 96 -1.61 27.58 7.55
N ILE A 97 -2.36 27.33 6.49
CA ILE A 97 -2.27 26.11 5.68
C ILE A 97 -0.85 25.97 5.12
N ASN A 98 -0.28 27.01 4.51
CA ASN A 98 1.08 26.93 3.97
C ASN A 98 2.11 26.64 5.07
N ALA A 99 2.04 27.31 6.22
CA ALA A 99 2.92 27.04 7.35
C ALA A 99 2.76 25.61 7.90
N GLU A 100 1.55 25.08 7.93
CA GLU A 100 1.29 23.70 8.37
C GLU A 100 1.75 22.67 7.33
N LEU A 101 1.60 22.96 6.04
CA LEU A 101 2.05 22.10 4.95
C LEU A 101 3.57 22.05 4.81
N GLU A 102 4.29 23.12 5.19
CA GLU A 102 5.77 23.12 5.24
C GLU A 102 6.33 22.00 6.13
N GLY A 103 5.59 21.60 7.17
CA GLY A 103 5.97 20.50 8.06
C GLY A 103 5.68 19.10 7.50
N ARG A 104 5.13 18.97 6.29
CA ARG A 104 4.67 17.70 5.71
C ARG A 104 5.56 17.24 4.58
N ILE A 105 5.94 15.96 4.62
CA ILE A 105 6.77 15.32 3.61
C ILE A 105 5.93 14.24 2.90
N VAL A 106 5.94 14.28 1.57
CA VAL A 106 5.36 13.24 0.72
C VAL A 106 6.48 12.36 0.19
N TYR A 107 6.33 11.05 0.36
CA TYR A 107 7.23 10.07 -0.25
C TYR A 107 6.63 9.59 -1.56
N VAL A 108 7.41 9.69 -2.64
CA VAL A 108 7.05 9.12 -3.94
C VAL A 108 7.80 7.82 -4.09
N ILE A 109 7.08 6.74 -4.37
CA ILE A 109 7.69 5.44 -4.61
C ILE A 109 8.37 5.49 -5.99
N THR A 110 9.65 5.15 -6.04
CA THR A 110 10.44 5.06 -7.27
C THR A 110 10.15 3.76 -7.99
N GLU A 111 10.31 3.77 -9.32
CA GLU A 111 10.12 2.57 -10.14
C GLU A 111 11.04 1.41 -9.70
N LYS A 112 10.56 0.21 -10.00
CA LYS A 112 11.18 -1.08 -9.68
C LYS A 112 11.06 -1.97 -10.91
N ARG A 113 11.85 -3.06 -10.96
CA ARG A 113 11.78 -4.03 -12.08
C ARG A 113 10.39 -4.65 -12.17
N ILE A 114 9.81 -4.95 -11.00
CA ILE A 114 8.42 -5.36 -10.86
C ILE A 114 7.58 -4.10 -10.64
N LYS A 115 6.47 -3.97 -11.37
CA LYS A 115 5.53 -2.85 -11.22
C LYS A 115 5.09 -2.69 -9.76
N VAL A 116 5.10 -1.46 -9.26
CA VAL A 116 4.81 -1.13 -7.86
C VAL A 116 3.40 -1.56 -7.46
N GLU A 117 2.43 -1.44 -8.36
CA GLU A 117 1.03 -1.86 -8.13
C GLU A 117 0.96 -3.37 -7.84
N LYS A 118 1.76 -4.16 -8.58
CA LYS A 118 1.89 -5.59 -8.33
C LYS A 118 2.53 -5.92 -6.99
N LEU A 119 3.49 -5.11 -6.56
CA LEU A 119 4.16 -5.32 -5.27
C LEU A 119 3.26 -4.93 -4.08
N LEU A 120 2.43 -3.90 -4.21
CA LEU A 120 1.59 -3.38 -3.14
C LEU A 120 0.30 -4.18 -2.95
N ASP A 121 -0.45 -4.38 -4.03
CA ASP A 121 -1.85 -4.83 -3.95
C ASP A 121 -2.11 -6.12 -4.74
N GLU A 122 -1.30 -6.40 -5.76
CA GLU A 122 -1.54 -7.49 -6.71
C GLU A 122 -0.43 -8.56 -6.72
N ILE A 123 0.20 -8.85 -5.56
CA ILE A 123 1.34 -9.79 -5.50
C ILE A 123 0.98 -11.18 -6.04
N LYS A 124 -0.29 -11.57 -5.91
CA LYS A 124 -0.87 -12.80 -6.43
C LYS A 124 -0.69 -12.93 -7.95
N ASP A 125 -0.64 -11.82 -8.68
CA ASP A 125 -0.56 -11.76 -10.15
C ASP A 125 0.90 -11.89 -10.64
N LEU A 126 1.84 -12.12 -9.72
CA LEU A 126 3.19 -12.57 -10.04
C LEU A 126 3.30 -14.11 -10.06
N PHE A 127 2.37 -14.82 -9.43
CA PHE A 127 2.32 -16.28 -9.44
C PHE A 127 1.59 -16.78 -10.68
N ALA A 128 1.74 -18.08 -10.99
CA ALA A 128 0.93 -18.68 -12.04
C ALA A 128 -0.56 -18.73 -11.62
N LEU A 129 -1.45 -18.88 -12.62
CA LEU A 129 -2.90 -18.79 -12.41
C LEU A 129 -3.38 -19.70 -11.27
N ASN A 130 -4.16 -19.13 -10.35
CA ASN A 130 -4.72 -19.77 -9.16
C ASN A 130 -3.71 -20.31 -8.13
N ILE A 131 -2.39 -20.27 -8.37
CA ILE A 131 -1.40 -20.82 -7.43
C ILE A 131 -1.45 -20.09 -6.09
N PHE A 132 -1.45 -18.76 -6.10
CA PHE A 132 -1.41 -17.97 -4.88
C PHE A 132 -2.62 -18.21 -3.97
N ILE A 133 -3.78 -18.56 -4.54
CA ILE A 133 -5.01 -18.79 -3.79
C ILE A 133 -4.97 -20.12 -3.02
N GLU A 134 -4.26 -21.14 -3.54
CA GLU A 134 -4.10 -22.44 -2.88
C GLU A 134 -3.15 -22.41 -1.68
N LEU A 135 -2.35 -21.34 -1.55
CA LEU A 135 -1.37 -21.24 -0.49
C LEU A 135 -2.04 -21.06 0.88
N PRO A 136 -1.46 -21.62 1.96
CA PRO A 136 -1.94 -21.36 3.31
C PRO A 136 -1.89 -19.87 3.68
N ASP A 137 -2.73 -19.45 4.63
CA ASP A 137 -2.92 -18.03 5.00
C ASP A 137 -1.63 -17.31 5.39
N LEU A 138 -0.81 -17.93 6.24
CA LEU A 138 0.44 -17.33 6.73
C LEU A 138 1.46 -17.08 5.60
N PRO A 139 1.80 -18.06 4.74
CA PRO A 139 2.57 -17.81 3.53
C PRO A 139 2.01 -16.71 2.64
N ARG A 140 0.69 -16.66 2.39
CA ARG A 140 0.08 -15.59 1.58
C ARG A 140 0.31 -14.21 2.19
N PHE A 141 0.15 -14.10 3.51
CA PHE A 141 0.45 -12.88 4.24
C PHE A 141 1.92 -12.50 4.08
N ASP A 142 2.84 -13.44 4.23
CA ASP A 142 4.27 -13.19 4.18
C ASP A 142 4.74 -12.72 2.80
N PHE A 143 4.23 -13.31 1.71
CA PHE A 143 4.52 -12.82 0.36
C PHE A 143 3.95 -11.42 0.11
N LYS A 144 2.75 -11.09 0.64
CA LYS A 144 2.18 -9.74 0.55
C LYS A 144 3.04 -8.71 1.26
N GLU A 145 3.50 -9.00 2.48
CA GLU A 145 4.38 -8.10 3.22
C GLU A 145 5.77 -8.01 2.56
N GLY A 146 6.27 -9.10 1.99
CA GLY A 146 7.48 -9.10 1.17
C GLY A 146 7.38 -8.15 -0.02
N GLY A 147 6.27 -8.21 -0.77
CA GLY A 147 5.96 -7.28 -1.86
C GLY A 147 5.99 -5.82 -1.42
N LYS A 148 5.29 -5.48 -0.34
CA LYS A 148 5.29 -4.12 0.22
C LYS A 148 6.68 -3.67 0.63
N CYS A 149 7.49 -4.54 1.25
CA CYS A 149 8.86 -4.21 1.60
C CYS A 149 9.70 -3.83 0.36
N ILE A 150 9.54 -4.55 -0.75
CA ILE A 150 10.21 -4.20 -2.02
C ILE A 150 9.71 -2.84 -2.53
N ALA A 151 8.40 -2.61 -2.53
CA ALA A 151 7.80 -1.34 -2.95
C ALA A 151 8.34 -0.15 -2.14
N PHE A 152 8.54 -0.31 -0.83
CA PHE A 152 9.04 0.74 0.07
C PHE A 152 10.55 0.73 0.29
N GLU A 153 11.31 0.07 -0.58
CA GLU A 153 12.78 0.06 -0.53
C GLU A 153 13.35 -0.47 0.81
N ARG A 154 12.76 -1.56 1.30
CA ARG A 154 13.20 -2.30 2.49
C ARG A 154 13.65 -3.71 2.10
N ALA A 155 14.72 -3.76 1.29
CA ALA A 155 15.20 -4.98 0.64
C ALA A 155 15.44 -6.16 1.60
N THR A 156 16.26 -5.97 2.65
CA THR A 156 16.54 -7.04 3.63
C THR A 156 15.27 -7.53 4.33
N ALA A 157 14.38 -6.62 4.73
CA ALA A 157 13.09 -7.00 5.34
C ALA A 157 12.21 -7.78 4.34
N GLY A 158 12.22 -7.39 3.06
CA GLY A 158 11.55 -8.12 2.00
C GLY A 158 12.08 -9.56 1.86
N ALA A 159 13.40 -9.74 1.89
CA ALA A 159 14.02 -11.07 1.86
C ALA A 159 13.55 -11.93 3.05
N PHE A 160 13.54 -11.39 4.27
CA PHE A 160 13.02 -12.09 5.46
C PHE A 160 11.57 -12.53 5.28
N HIS A 161 10.68 -11.64 4.81
CA HIS A 161 9.28 -11.98 4.59
C HIS A 161 9.10 -13.06 3.52
N ILE A 162 9.79 -12.94 2.38
CA ILE A 162 9.73 -13.91 1.27
C ILE A 162 10.21 -15.29 1.73
N LEU A 163 11.37 -15.35 2.39
CA LEU A 163 11.97 -16.59 2.85
C LEU A 163 11.15 -17.25 3.98
N ARG A 164 10.54 -16.45 4.86
CA ARG A 164 9.61 -16.95 5.88
C ARG A 164 8.35 -17.54 5.26
N GLY A 165 7.79 -16.87 4.25
CA GLY A 165 6.65 -17.37 3.49
C GLY A 165 6.97 -18.70 2.78
N LEU A 166 8.14 -18.79 2.14
CA LEU A 166 8.61 -20.02 1.51
C LEU A 166 8.86 -21.15 2.54
N GLU A 167 9.46 -20.85 3.69
CA GLU A 167 9.63 -21.84 4.77
C GLU A 167 8.28 -22.41 5.24
N GLY A 168 7.26 -21.56 5.36
CA GLY A 168 5.89 -22.00 5.66
C GLY A 168 5.32 -22.93 4.58
N ILE A 169 5.59 -22.66 3.30
CA ILE A 169 5.20 -23.55 2.18
C ILE A 169 5.97 -24.87 2.22
N VAL A 170 7.25 -24.87 2.60
CA VAL A 170 8.04 -26.10 2.74
C VAL A 170 7.48 -27.00 3.84
N ARG A 171 7.09 -26.42 4.99
CA ARG A 171 6.41 -27.18 6.06
C ARG A 171 5.07 -27.72 5.62
N TRP A 172 4.26 -26.90 4.95
CA TRP A 172 3.00 -27.35 4.39
C TRP A 172 3.17 -28.45 3.35
N PHE A 173 4.18 -28.34 2.48
CA PHE A 173 4.52 -29.35 1.49
C PHE A 173 4.89 -30.68 2.16
N PHE A 174 5.69 -30.63 3.22
CA PHE A 174 6.00 -31.81 4.03
C PHE A 174 4.75 -32.48 4.61
N ASP A 175 3.88 -31.70 5.25
CA ASP A 175 2.63 -32.16 5.85
C ASP A 175 1.67 -32.80 4.80
N LYS A 176 1.85 -32.52 3.50
CA LYS A 176 1.09 -33.20 2.42
C LYS A 176 1.60 -34.59 2.06
N PHE A 177 2.87 -34.86 2.31
CA PHE A 177 3.49 -36.17 2.07
C PHE A 177 3.56 -37.03 3.32
N THR A 178 3.49 -36.41 4.49
CA THR A 178 3.54 -37.09 5.78
C THR A 178 2.20 -36.99 6.48
N SER A 179 1.73 -38.07 7.11
CA SER A 179 0.55 -38.02 7.98
C SER A 179 0.75 -37.21 9.27
N SER A 180 1.91 -36.57 9.44
CA SER A 180 2.19 -35.64 10.53
C SER A 180 1.70 -34.24 10.17
N SER A 181 0.94 -33.63 11.10
CA SER A 181 0.63 -32.21 11.06
C SER A 181 1.56 -31.43 11.97
N GLY A 182 1.97 -30.24 11.53
CA GLY A 182 2.71 -29.32 12.40
C GLY A 182 4.18 -29.70 12.56
N CYS A 183 4.86 -30.03 11.46
CA CYS A 183 6.30 -30.26 11.45
C CYS A 183 7.07 -29.11 12.10
N THR A 184 7.82 -29.40 13.16
CA THR A 184 8.67 -28.45 13.90
C THR A 184 10.15 -28.55 13.50
N ASP A 185 10.49 -29.45 12.58
CA ASP A 185 11.86 -29.62 12.10
C ASP A 185 12.37 -28.35 11.40
N ASN A 186 13.69 -28.19 11.36
CA ASN A 186 14.29 -27.14 10.52
C ASN A 186 14.16 -27.51 9.03
N TRP A 187 14.21 -26.50 8.16
CA TRP A 187 14.08 -26.67 6.71
C TRP A 187 15.00 -27.77 6.14
N GLY A 188 16.28 -27.80 6.53
CA GLY A 188 17.22 -28.80 6.01
C GLY A 188 16.78 -30.24 6.33
N ASN A 189 16.37 -30.49 7.58
CA ASN A 189 15.86 -31.79 8.00
C ASN A 189 14.56 -32.17 7.26
N ILE A 190 13.67 -31.20 7.02
CA ILE A 190 12.46 -31.42 6.22
C ILE A 190 12.82 -31.96 4.83
N LEU A 191 13.79 -31.35 4.15
CA LEU A 191 14.21 -31.80 2.81
C LEU A 191 14.87 -33.18 2.84
N ILE A 192 15.69 -33.48 3.85
CA ILE A 192 16.29 -34.82 4.03
C ILE A 192 15.17 -35.86 4.20
N ASN A 193 14.19 -35.57 5.05
CA ASN A 193 13.06 -36.47 5.29
C ASN A 193 12.24 -36.68 4.02
N LEU A 194 11.94 -35.62 3.25
CA LEU A 194 11.23 -35.72 1.97
C LEU A 194 11.96 -36.57 0.93
N ARG A 195 13.28 -36.59 0.93
CA ARG A 195 14.06 -37.45 0.01
C ARG A 195 14.01 -38.92 0.40
N ASN A 196 13.79 -39.20 1.68
CA ASN A 196 13.84 -40.55 2.24
C ASN A 196 12.46 -41.23 2.34
N ILE A 197 11.36 -40.54 2.00
CA ILE A 197 10.04 -41.20 1.93
C ILE A 197 9.97 -42.16 0.73
N SER A 198 9.11 -43.18 0.81
CA SER A 198 9.02 -44.23 -0.22
C SER A 198 8.73 -43.72 -1.64
N VAL A 199 7.99 -42.61 -1.76
CA VAL A 199 7.71 -41.94 -3.03
C VAL A 199 8.04 -40.46 -2.87
N PRO A 200 9.31 -40.07 -3.08
CA PRO A 200 9.75 -38.70 -2.84
C PRO A 200 9.15 -37.74 -3.88
N PRO A 201 9.03 -36.45 -3.55
CA PRO A 201 8.77 -35.42 -4.55
C PRO A 201 9.88 -35.36 -5.61
N PRO A 202 9.61 -34.73 -6.78
CA PRO A 202 10.61 -34.53 -7.82
C PRO A 202 11.89 -33.88 -7.28
N SER A 203 13.04 -34.45 -7.65
CA SER A 203 14.36 -33.97 -7.19
C SER A 203 14.58 -32.51 -7.55
N GLU A 204 14.06 -32.05 -8.69
CA GLU A 204 14.20 -30.67 -9.14
C GLU A 204 13.57 -29.67 -8.16
N ILE A 205 12.44 -30.02 -7.54
CA ILE A 205 11.79 -29.19 -6.52
C ILE A 205 12.65 -29.17 -5.25
N LEU A 206 13.10 -30.34 -4.80
CA LEU A 206 13.87 -30.47 -3.57
C LEU A 206 15.25 -29.81 -3.68
N ASP A 207 15.90 -29.93 -4.84
CA ASP A 207 17.20 -29.32 -5.12
C ASP A 207 17.09 -27.80 -5.22
N GLN A 208 16.02 -27.28 -5.83
CA GLN A 208 15.78 -25.84 -5.87
C GLN A 208 15.49 -25.26 -4.47
N LEU A 209 14.70 -25.96 -3.66
CA LEU A 209 14.45 -25.56 -2.27
C LEU A 209 15.74 -25.58 -1.45
N ASP A 210 16.61 -26.57 -1.66
CA ASP A 210 17.88 -26.65 -0.95
C ASP A 210 18.86 -25.56 -1.38
N ALA A 211 18.91 -25.25 -2.68
CA ALA A 211 19.69 -24.13 -3.20
C ALA A 211 19.25 -22.80 -2.59
N ILE A 212 17.94 -22.54 -2.50
CA ILE A 212 17.41 -21.33 -1.86
C ILE A 212 17.77 -21.31 -0.37
N ARG A 213 17.67 -22.46 0.30
CA ARG A 213 17.99 -22.58 1.72
C ARG A 213 19.46 -22.24 2.01
N VAL A 214 20.37 -22.79 1.23
CA VAL A 214 21.82 -22.64 1.41
C VAL A 214 22.28 -21.24 1.00
N ASN A 215 21.78 -20.71 -0.11
CA ASN A 215 22.29 -19.47 -0.69
C ASN A 215 21.60 -18.21 -0.16
N TYR A 216 20.35 -18.32 0.32
CA TYR A 216 19.59 -17.15 0.77
C TYR A 216 19.08 -17.31 2.20
N ARG A 217 18.35 -18.39 2.53
CA ARG A 217 17.71 -18.52 3.85
C ARG A 217 18.72 -18.50 4.99
N ASN A 218 19.73 -19.37 4.92
CA ASN A 218 20.73 -19.48 5.97
C ASN A 218 21.56 -18.19 6.08
N PRO A 219 22.08 -17.61 4.97
CA PRO A 219 22.75 -16.32 5.00
C PRO A 219 21.90 -15.16 5.54
N THR A 220 20.61 -15.09 5.20
CA THR A 220 19.71 -14.02 5.67
C THR A 220 19.55 -14.00 7.18
N ALA A 221 19.73 -15.14 7.86
CA ALA A 221 19.68 -15.19 9.32
C ALA A 221 20.90 -14.52 9.99
N HIS A 222 21.97 -14.22 9.24
CA HIS A 222 23.16 -13.54 9.72
C HIS A 222 23.03 -12.02 9.56
N PRO A 223 23.30 -11.23 10.61
CA PRO A 223 23.07 -9.78 10.61
C PRO A 223 23.96 -9.01 9.62
N GLU A 224 25.04 -9.61 9.13
CA GLU A 224 25.97 -9.00 8.19
C GLU A 224 25.43 -8.98 6.75
N LEU A 225 24.42 -9.79 6.42
CA LEU A 225 23.89 -9.85 5.07
C LEU A 225 22.86 -8.75 4.82
N ILE A 226 23.16 -7.89 3.85
CA ILE A 226 22.30 -6.80 3.42
C ILE A 226 21.93 -7.02 1.95
N TYR A 227 20.63 -7.00 1.65
CA TYR A 227 20.12 -7.15 0.30
C TYR A 227 19.96 -5.78 -0.37
N THR A 228 20.22 -5.73 -1.67
CA THR A 228 19.75 -4.63 -2.53
C THR A 228 18.34 -4.91 -3.04
N ILE A 229 17.73 -3.91 -3.67
CA ILE A 229 16.39 -4.05 -4.26
C ILE A 229 16.39 -4.98 -5.48
N ASP A 230 17.49 -5.08 -6.21
CA ASP A 230 17.62 -6.06 -7.28
C ASP A 230 17.72 -7.48 -6.71
N ASP A 231 18.56 -7.69 -5.70
CA ASP A 231 18.74 -9.02 -5.09
C ASP A 231 17.42 -9.60 -4.56
N VAL A 232 16.61 -8.78 -3.88
CA VAL A 232 15.33 -9.25 -3.32
C VAL A 232 14.27 -9.51 -4.39
N GLN A 233 14.30 -8.80 -5.53
CA GLN A 233 13.38 -9.06 -6.64
C GLN A 233 13.78 -10.34 -7.39
N ASP A 234 15.07 -10.61 -7.51
CA ASP A 234 15.57 -11.88 -8.05
C ASP A 234 15.19 -13.05 -7.11
N LEU A 235 15.40 -12.89 -5.81
CA LEU A 235 14.97 -13.85 -4.79
C LEU A 235 13.44 -14.09 -4.81
N LEU A 236 12.63 -13.03 -4.95
CA LEU A 236 11.18 -13.16 -5.09
C LEU A 236 10.82 -14.03 -6.30
N SER A 237 11.48 -13.78 -7.43
CA SER A 237 11.25 -14.51 -8.68
C SER A 237 11.61 -16.00 -8.54
N GLU A 238 12.74 -16.30 -7.91
CA GLU A 238 13.15 -17.69 -7.61
C GLU A 238 12.15 -18.40 -6.69
N CYS A 239 11.71 -17.72 -5.63
CA CYS A 239 10.71 -18.25 -4.69
C CYS A 239 9.38 -18.53 -5.39
N ILE A 240 8.89 -17.61 -6.22
CA ILE A 240 7.65 -17.80 -6.98
C ILE A 240 7.75 -19.00 -7.92
N ALA A 241 8.89 -19.16 -8.60
CA ALA A 241 9.10 -20.27 -9.52
C ALA A 241 9.00 -21.64 -8.81
N VAL A 242 9.63 -21.79 -7.63
CA VAL A 242 9.54 -23.05 -6.87
C VAL A 242 8.15 -23.27 -6.28
N VAL A 243 7.47 -22.21 -5.82
CA VAL A 243 6.09 -22.30 -5.31
C VAL A 243 5.11 -22.77 -6.39
N ASN A 244 5.22 -22.24 -7.61
CA ASN A 244 4.41 -22.69 -8.75
C ASN A 244 4.61 -24.20 -9.00
N ARG A 245 5.84 -24.70 -8.93
CA ARG A 245 6.15 -26.13 -9.11
C ARG A 245 5.58 -26.99 -7.98
N ILE A 246 5.71 -26.55 -6.73
CA ILE A 246 5.17 -27.24 -5.55
C ILE A 246 3.66 -27.41 -5.68
N VAL A 247 2.93 -26.32 -5.91
CA VAL A 247 1.47 -26.35 -5.94
C VAL A 247 0.95 -27.17 -7.12
N ASN A 248 1.55 -27.04 -8.31
CA ASN A 248 1.19 -27.88 -9.45
C ASN A 248 1.43 -29.37 -9.15
N HIS A 249 2.57 -29.71 -8.55
CA HIS A 249 2.86 -31.10 -8.18
C HIS A 249 1.85 -31.66 -7.18
N LEU A 250 1.45 -30.88 -6.18
CA LEU A 250 0.42 -31.28 -5.23
C LEU A 250 -0.94 -31.49 -5.90
N LYS A 251 -1.31 -30.64 -6.87
CA LYS A 251 -2.53 -30.83 -7.69
C LYS A 251 -2.48 -32.10 -8.52
N ASP A 252 -1.37 -32.36 -9.20
CA ASP A 252 -1.18 -33.57 -10.01
C ASP A 252 -1.28 -34.86 -9.17
N LYS A 253 -0.92 -34.76 -7.88
CA LYS A 253 -1.03 -35.85 -6.89
C LYS A 253 -2.38 -35.89 -6.15
N ASN A 254 -3.31 -34.97 -6.43
CA ASN A 254 -4.58 -34.79 -5.71
C ASN A 254 -4.40 -34.64 -4.18
N LEU A 255 -3.34 -33.93 -3.76
CA LEU A 255 -3.04 -33.65 -2.34
C LEU A 255 -3.62 -32.31 -1.87
N ILE A 256 -4.08 -31.49 -2.82
CA ILE A 256 -4.82 -30.23 -2.65
C ILE A 256 -5.88 -30.10 -3.73
#